data_AF-A0A5K0VVI2-F1
#
_entry.id   AF-A0A5K0VVI2-F1
#
_cell.length_a   1.000
_cell.length_b   1.000
_cell.length_c   1.000
_cell.angle_alpha   90.00
_cell.angle_beta   90.00
_cell.angle_gamma   90.00
#
_symmetry.space_group_name_H-M   'P 1'
#
loop_
_entity.id
_entity.type
_entity.pdbx_description
1 polymer ?
#
loop_
_entity_poly.entity_id
_entity_poly.type
_entity_poly.pdbx_seq_one_letter_code
_entity_poly.pdbx_strand_id
1 'polypeptide(L)' 'MLEGKALVQDTDMPAKMQVHAMTSASRALDLYDVLDCKNIAAHIKRASLFLL' A
#
# COMPACT_ATOMS: atom_id res chain seq x y z
N MET A 1 -12.05 2.72 4.10
CA MET A 1 -12.31 1.87 2.90
C MET A 1 -12.01 2.60 1.59
N LEU A 2 -10.80 2.40 1.08
CA LEU A 2 -10.34 2.84 -0.25
C LEU A 2 -10.27 1.69 -1.26
N GLU A 3 -10.73 0.50 -0.89
CA GLU A 3 -10.75 -0.68 -1.77
C GLU A 3 -11.45 -0.38 -3.08
N GLY A 4 -10.77 -0.69 -4.19
CA GLY A 4 -11.26 -0.44 -5.55
C GLY A 4 -11.24 1.03 -6.01
N LYS A 5 -10.79 1.98 -5.17
CA LYS A 5 -10.70 3.41 -5.54
C LYS A 5 -9.28 3.86 -5.89
N ALA A 6 -8.27 3.09 -5.52
CA ALA A 6 -6.89 3.42 -5.77
C ALA A 6 -6.52 3.12 -7.24
N LEU A 7 -5.88 4.08 -7.89
CA LEU A 7 -5.42 3.99 -9.27
C LEU A 7 -3.90 3.93 -9.30
N VAL A 8 -3.34 2.89 -9.92
CA VAL A 8 -1.90 2.84 -10.23
C VAL A 8 -1.64 3.84 -11.36
N GLN A 9 -0.72 4.77 -11.16
CA GLN A 9 -0.30 5.69 -12.23
C GLN A 9 0.78 5.08 -13.11
N ASP A 10 1.88 4.63 -12.49
CA ASP A 10 3.01 4.00 -13.18
C ASP A 10 3.66 2.95 -12.27
N THR A 11 4.13 1.84 -12.84
CA THR A 11 4.77 0.76 -12.08
C THR A 11 5.45 -0.29 -12.97
N ASP A 12 6.61 -0.74 -12.52
CA ASP A 12 7.29 -1.93 -13.06
C ASP A 12 6.90 -3.23 -12.32
N MET A 13 6.04 -3.15 -11.30
CA MET A 13 5.64 -4.32 -10.51
C MET A 13 4.67 -5.21 -11.29
N PRO A 14 4.78 -6.55 -11.22
CA PRO A 14 3.78 -7.44 -11.80
C PRO A 14 2.43 -7.30 -11.09
N ALA A 15 1.32 -7.55 -11.79
CA ALA A 15 -0.04 -7.32 -11.29
C ALA A 15 -0.32 -7.93 -9.89
N LYS A 16 0.22 -9.12 -9.61
CA LYS A 16 0.07 -9.78 -8.30
C LYS A 16 0.71 -8.97 -7.16
N MET A 17 1.86 -8.34 -7.42
CA MET A 17 2.58 -7.49 -6.47
C MET A 17 1.88 -6.13 -6.33
N GLN A 18 1.35 -5.58 -7.42
CA GLN A 18 0.52 -4.36 -7.37
C GLN A 18 -0.71 -4.54 -6.48
N VAL A 19 -1.42 -5.67 -6.62
CA VAL A 19 -2.58 -5.99 -5.77
C VAL A 19 -2.17 -6.04 -4.29
N HIS A 20 -1.05 -6.68 -3.97
CA HIS A 20 -0.57 -6.72 -2.59
C HIS A 20 -0.17 -5.34 -2.05
N ALA A 21 0.51 -4.52 -2.87
CA ALA A 21 0.88 -3.16 -2.50
C ALA A 21 -0.38 -2.31 -2.22
N MET A 22 -1.41 -2.43 -3.07
CA MET A 22 -2.70 -1.77 -2.89
C MET A 22 -3.41 -2.21 -1.60
N THR A 23 -3.47 -3.51 -1.33
CA THR A 23 -4.06 -4.02 -0.08
C THR A 23 -3.29 -3.57 1.15
N SER A 24 -1.95 -3.48 1.07
CA SER A 24 -1.14 -2.95 2.17
C SER A 24 -1.38 -1.46 2.41
N ALA A 25 -1.43 -0.66 1.34
CA ALA A 25 -1.73 0.77 1.43
C ALA A 25 -3.13 1.04 1.99
N SER A 26 -4.16 0.28 1.54
CA SER A 26 -5.51 0.41 2.11
C SER A 26 -5.51 0.12 3.61
N ARG A 27 -4.86 -0.97 4.04
CA ARG A 27 -4.77 -1.32 5.47
C ARG A 27 -4.02 -0.27 6.29
N ALA A 28 -2.94 0.30 5.76
CA ALA A 28 -2.22 1.36 6.44
C ALA A 28 -3.13 2.59 6.66
N LEU A 29 -3.94 2.95 5.67
CA LEU A 29 -4.88 4.07 5.76
C LEU A 29 -6.10 3.80 6.65
N ASP A 30 -6.43 2.52 6.88
CA ASP A 30 -7.46 2.14 7.87
C ASP A 30 -6.87 2.11 9.31
N LEU A 31 -5.55 1.97 9.48
CA LEU A 31 -4.87 1.86 10.79
C LEU A 31 -4.32 3.19 11.32
N TYR A 32 -3.88 4.09 10.44
CA TYR A 32 -3.20 5.32 10.81
C TYR A 32 -4.00 6.53 10.35
N ASP A 33 -3.86 7.64 11.07
CA ASP A 33 -4.37 8.93 10.62
C ASP A 33 -3.67 9.32 9.30
N VAL A 34 -4.41 9.97 8.40
CA VAL A 34 -3.87 10.45 7.12
C VAL A 34 -2.71 11.43 7.28
N LEU A 35 -2.59 12.08 8.44
CA LEU A 35 -1.45 12.95 8.78
C LEU A 35 -0.21 12.17 9.25
N ASP A 36 -0.35 10.89 9.59
CA ASP A 36 0.74 10.03 10.08
C ASP A 36 1.48 9.32 8.93
N CYS A 37 1.99 10.13 7.99
CA CYS A 37 2.62 9.64 6.77
C CYS A 37 3.83 8.73 7.05
N LYS A 38 4.52 8.90 8.20
CA LYS A 38 5.67 8.08 8.58
C LYS A 38 5.27 6.65 8.88
N ASN A 39 4.23 6.46 9.69
CA ASN A 39 3.76 5.13 10.04
C ASN A 39 3.09 4.43 8.86
N ILE A 40 2.35 5.18 8.02
CA ILE A 40 1.80 4.66 6.75
C ILE A 40 2.93 4.14 5.84
N ALA A 41 3.94 4.96 5.58
CA ALA A 41 5.06 4.59 4.70
C ALA A 41 5.86 3.40 5.26
N ALA A 42 6.09 3.38 6.58
CA ALA A 42 6.77 2.26 7.24
C ALA A 42 6.00 0.95 7.10
N HIS A 43 4.68 0.99 7.25
CA HIS A 43 3.81 -0.17 7.12
C HIS A 43 3.85 -0.74 5.69
N ILE A 44 3.74 0.12 4.67
CA ILE A 44 3.80 -0.28 3.27
C ILE A 44 5.18 -0.83 2.92
N LYS A 45 6.27 -0.16 3.34
CA LYS A 45 7.65 -0.61 3.08
C LYS A 45 7.92 -2.00 3.67
N ARG A 46 7.42 -2.27 4.87
CA ARG A 46 7.58 -3.57 5.53
C ARG A 46 6.82 -4.68 4.80
N ALA A 47 5.65 -4.37 4.26
CA ALA A 47 4.86 -5.32 3.47
C ALA A 47 5.50 -5.64 2.11
N SER A 48 6.10 -4.66 1.44
CA SER A 48 6.82 -4.88 0.16
C SER A 48 8.04 -5.78 0.32
N LEU A 49 8.69 -5.79 1.49
CA LEU A 49 9.86 -6.63 1.76
C LEU A 49 9.53 -8.14 1.88
N PHE A 50 8.26 -8.50 2.08
CA PHE A 50 7.81 -9.90 2.14
C PHE A 50 7.47 -10.50 0.77
N LEU A 51 7.59 -9.73 -0.31
CA LEU A 51 7.21 -10.12 -1.67
C LEU A 51 8.40 -10.28 -2.64
N LEU A 52 9.63 -10.06 -2.15
CA LEU A 52 10.91 -10.34 -2.81
C LEU A 52 11.50 -11.62 -2.22
#